data_AF-A0A4R6L724-F1
#
_entry.id   AF-A0A4R6L724-F1
#
_cell.length_a   1.000
_cell.length_b   1.000
_cell.length_c   1.000
_cell.angle_alpha   90.00
_cell.angle_beta   90.00
_cell.angle_gamma   90.00
#
_symmetry.space_group_name_H-M   'P 1'
#
loop_
_entity.id
_entity.type
_entity.pdbx_description
1 polymer ?
#
loop_
_entity_poly.entity_id
_entity_poly.type
_entity_poly.pdbx_seq_one_letter_code
_entity_poly.pdbx_strand_id
1 'polypeptide(L)'
;MDVVELHNRTVANFADLVSEVPADQWSAPTPCSDWDVRALVNHVVGEERWTVPLMAGKTIAEVGDTLEGDLLEDDPAGAASYAAREAEAAATWSIDKVHLSYGDEDPHEYLRQLAADHLIHGWDLAVAIGALPRMDPEVVDEVADWFAKREELYRSVGMIGNHLEGFTDPADALLAAFGRDARWTPATPVLERFGAAFDEGDLETAMSLVTDDIVFESTSPAPNGGRFEGADAVRAVWATLFTDTVEPHFETEETVLLGDRAVVRWRYSWREPSGDRAHVRGVDVLRLRDGKIAEKLSYVKG
;
A
#
# COMPACT_ATOMS: atom_id res chain seq x y z
N MET A 1 -9.24 11.91 -24.14
CA MET A 1 -9.36 13.17 -23.38
C MET A 1 -8.23 14.10 -23.84
N ASP A 2 -8.34 15.42 -23.72
CA ASP A 2 -7.15 16.27 -23.86
C ASP A 2 -6.15 16.00 -22.72
N VAL A 3 -4.85 16.06 -22.98
CA VAL A 3 -3.84 15.68 -21.98
C VAL A 3 -3.76 16.67 -20.81
N VAL A 4 -3.99 17.97 -21.06
CA VAL A 4 -4.01 18.98 -20.01
C VAL A 4 -5.26 18.81 -19.16
N GLU A 5 -6.39 18.47 -19.78
CA GLU A 5 -7.61 18.10 -19.06
C GLU A 5 -7.42 16.85 -18.18
N LEU A 6 -6.79 15.80 -18.73
CA LEU A 6 -6.47 14.57 -18.00
C LEU A 6 -5.61 14.87 -16.76
N HIS A 7 -4.50 15.59 -16.97
CA HIS A 7 -3.60 16.02 -15.89
C HIS A 7 -4.36 16.82 -14.82
N ASN A 8 -5.07 17.88 -15.21
CA ASN A 8 -5.72 18.78 -14.25
C ASN A 8 -6.82 18.07 -13.44
N ARG A 9 -7.57 17.13 -14.04
CA ARG A 9 -8.56 16.32 -13.30
C ARG A 9 -7.91 15.49 -12.20
N THR A 10 -6.75 14.89 -12.47
CA THR A 10 -6.02 14.07 -11.49
C THR A 10 -5.36 14.89 -10.39
N VAL A 11 -4.78 16.05 -10.74
CA VAL A 11 -4.17 17.00 -9.80
C VAL A 11 -5.21 17.57 -8.83
N ALA A 12 -6.33 18.08 -9.35
CA ALA A 12 -7.40 18.63 -8.51
C ALA A 12 -7.98 17.58 -7.54
N ASN A 13 -8.15 16.35 -8.03
CA ASN A 13 -8.63 15.24 -7.22
C ASN A 13 -7.66 14.91 -6.07
N PHE A 14 -6.35 14.83 -6.36
CA PHE A 14 -5.34 14.57 -5.34
C PHE A 14 -5.32 15.68 -4.28
N ALA A 15 -5.30 16.96 -4.69
CA ALA A 15 -5.31 18.08 -3.76
C ALA A 15 -6.56 18.11 -2.85
N ASP A 16 -7.73 17.77 -3.39
CA ASP A 16 -8.95 17.61 -2.59
C ASP A 16 -8.80 16.49 -1.55
N LEU A 17 -8.25 15.33 -1.92
CA LEU A 17 -8.03 14.22 -1.00
C LEU A 17 -7.04 14.58 0.12
N VAL A 18 -6.00 15.36 -0.18
CA VAL A 18 -5.06 15.87 0.84
C VAL A 18 -5.80 16.71 1.90
N SER A 19 -6.82 17.47 1.50
CA SER A 19 -7.64 18.27 2.44
C SER A 19 -8.52 17.43 3.36
N GLU A 20 -8.76 16.16 3.01
CA GLU A 20 -9.55 15.21 3.82
C GLU A 20 -8.70 14.47 4.86
N VAL A 21 -7.37 14.58 4.82
CA VAL A 21 -6.46 13.85 5.72
C VAL A 21 -6.67 14.30 7.17
N PRO A 22 -7.13 13.41 8.07
CA PRO A 22 -7.23 13.71 9.49
C PRO A 22 -5.87 13.99 10.12
N ALA A 23 -5.83 14.89 11.10
CA ALA A 23 -4.58 15.33 11.74
C ALA A 23 -3.79 14.18 12.40
N ASP A 24 -4.44 13.08 12.77
CA ASP A 24 -3.85 11.90 13.40
C ASP A 24 -3.47 10.77 12.41
N GLN A 25 -3.68 10.97 11.10
CA GLN A 25 -3.43 9.93 10.08
C GLN A 25 -2.21 10.19 9.19
N TRP A 26 -1.46 11.26 9.42
CA TRP A 26 -0.25 11.57 8.62
C TRP A 26 0.85 10.51 8.70
N SER A 27 0.89 9.72 9.77
CA SER A 27 1.82 8.59 9.93
C SER A 27 1.17 7.23 9.66
N ALA A 28 -0.04 7.20 9.08
CA ALA A 28 -0.71 5.96 8.72
C ALA A 28 0.03 5.27 7.55
N PRO A 29 0.02 3.93 7.49
CA PRO A 29 0.63 3.21 6.37
C PRO A 29 -0.14 3.45 5.07
N THR A 30 0.54 3.30 3.94
CA THR A 30 -0.07 3.35 2.61
C THR A 30 0.14 2.02 1.87
N PRO A 31 -0.56 1.77 0.75
CA PRO A 31 -0.24 0.65 -0.13
C PRO A 31 1.18 0.70 -0.71
N CYS A 32 1.81 1.87 -0.74
CA CYS A 32 3.24 1.99 -0.99
C CYS A 32 4.00 1.73 0.33
N SER A 33 4.51 0.51 0.51
CA SER A 33 5.03 0.04 1.81
C SER A 33 6.15 0.88 2.41
N ASP A 34 6.88 1.64 1.59
CA ASP A 34 7.99 2.50 2.03
C ASP A 34 7.51 3.86 2.56
N TRP A 35 6.24 4.21 2.33
CA TRP A 35 5.70 5.53 2.61
C TRP A 35 4.53 5.47 3.59
N ASP A 36 4.59 6.33 4.60
CA ASP A 36 3.39 6.78 5.31
C ASP A 36 2.65 7.85 4.50
N VAL A 37 1.47 8.26 4.99
CA VAL A 37 0.65 9.28 4.33
C VAL A 37 1.42 10.57 4.08
N ARG A 38 2.24 11.05 5.02
CA ARG A 38 3.02 12.29 4.84
C ARG A 38 4.07 12.13 3.74
N ALA A 39 4.80 11.02 3.73
CA ALA A 39 5.79 10.75 2.70
C ALA A 39 5.15 10.64 1.30
N LEU A 40 4.00 9.96 1.19
CA LEU A 40 3.25 9.84 -0.05
C LEU A 40 2.76 11.20 -0.56
N VAL A 41 2.14 12.01 0.30
CA VAL A 41 1.68 13.36 -0.08
C VAL A 41 2.86 14.26 -0.44
N ASN A 42 3.98 14.18 0.29
CA ASN A 42 5.17 14.97 0.01
C ASN A 42 5.78 14.62 -1.36
N HIS A 43 5.76 13.33 -1.73
CA HIS A 43 6.22 12.88 -3.04
C HIS A 43 5.40 13.52 -4.17
N VAL A 44 4.08 13.38 -4.13
CA VAL A 44 3.20 13.88 -5.19
C VAL A 44 3.25 15.42 -5.27
N VAL A 45 3.24 16.12 -4.13
CA VAL A 45 3.44 17.59 -4.10
C VAL A 45 4.81 17.99 -4.66
N GLY A 46 5.83 17.15 -4.48
CA GLY A 46 7.14 17.33 -5.12
C GLY A 46 7.04 17.31 -6.65
N GLU A 47 6.38 16.31 -7.21
CA GLU A 47 6.15 16.18 -8.66
C GLU A 47 5.33 17.36 -9.22
N GLU A 48 4.30 17.82 -8.50
CA GLU A 48 3.55 19.03 -8.85
C GLU A 48 4.47 20.26 -8.88
N ARG A 49 5.32 20.44 -7.87
CA ARG A 49 6.26 21.58 -7.83
C ARG A 49 7.34 21.49 -8.91
N TRP A 50 7.74 20.30 -9.34
CA TRP A 50 8.64 20.09 -10.46
C TRP A 50 8.02 20.46 -11.82
N THR A 51 6.70 20.35 -11.94
CA THR A 51 5.98 20.67 -13.18
C THR A 51 6.27 22.09 -13.64
N VAL A 52 6.27 23.07 -12.74
CA VAL A 52 6.48 24.49 -13.07
C VAL A 52 7.85 24.76 -13.72
N PRO A 53 9.00 24.44 -13.11
CA PRO A 53 10.30 24.68 -13.74
C PRO A 53 10.54 23.83 -14.99
N LEU A 54 10.05 22.58 -15.03
CA LEU A 54 10.21 21.72 -16.21
C LEU A 54 9.41 22.23 -17.40
N MET A 55 8.17 22.66 -17.18
CA MET A 55 7.33 23.29 -18.20
C MET A 55 7.83 24.69 -18.58
N ALA A 56 8.72 25.30 -17.79
CA ALA A 56 9.47 26.51 -18.17
C ALA A 56 10.75 26.20 -18.97
N GLY A 57 11.05 24.92 -19.24
CA GLY A 57 12.23 24.48 -19.99
C GLY A 57 13.52 24.45 -19.16
N LYS A 58 13.45 24.49 -17.82
CA LYS A 58 14.63 24.31 -16.97
C LYS A 58 15.06 22.85 -16.93
N THR A 59 16.35 22.63 -16.75
CA THR A 59 16.95 21.33 -16.47
C THR A 59 16.93 20.99 -14.98
N ILE A 60 17.00 19.71 -14.63
CA ILE A 60 17.17 19.23 -13.24
C ILE A 60 18.33 19.95 -12.55
N ALA A 61 19.46 20.15 -13.24
CA ALA A 61 20.64 20.81 -12.70
C ALA A 61 20.43 22.30 -12.39
N GLU A 62 19.55 23.00 -13.12
CA GLU A 62 19.23 24.41 -12.88
C GLU A 62 18.26 24.61 -11.73
N VAL A 63 17.41 23.62 -11.45
CA VAL A 63 16.51 23.62 -10.29
C VAL A 63 17.25 23.21 -9.02
N GLY A 64 18.19 22.28 -9.13
CA GLY A 64 19.02 21.82 -8.01
C GLY A 64 18.20 21.11 -6.93
N ASP A 65 18.60 21.32 -5.67
CA ASP A 65 18.03 20.70 -4.47
C ASP A 65 16.86 21.49 -3.86
N THR A 66 16.38 22.53 -4.54
CA THR A 66 15.34 23.44 -4.01
C THR A 66 13.98 22.78 -3.78
N LEU A 67 13.76 21.59 -4.36
CA LEU A 67 12.55 20.78 -4.21
C LEU A 67 12.82 19.47 -3.45
N GLU A 68 13.94 19.37 -2.74
CA GLU A 68 14.24 18.24 -1.85
C GLU A 68 13.69 18.49 -0.43
N GLY A 69 13.44 17.40 0.30
CA GLY A 69 13.01 17.45 1.70
C GLY A 69 11.50 17.52 1.90
N ASP A 70 11.08 18.09 3.02
CA ASP A 70 9.67 18.24 3.40
C ASP A 70 9.11 19.53 2.82
N LEU A 71 8.29 19.38 1.77
CA LEU A 71 7.65 20.45 1.01
C LEU A 71 6.27 20.83 1.56
N LEU A 72 5.76 20.05 2.51
CA LEU A 72 4.43 20.24 3.12
C LEU A 72 4.48 21.21 4.30
N GLU A 73 5.61 21.26 5.00
CA GLU A 73 5.81 22.10 6.18
C GLU A 73 4.66 21.94 7.21
N ASP A 74 4.17 23.04 7.79
CA ASP A 74 3.12 23.04 8.82
C ASP A 74 1.68 23.04 8.25
N ASP A 75 1.52 23.26 6.93
CA ASP A 75 0.21 23.30 6.26
C ASP A 75 0.21 22.41 5.00
N PRO A 76 0.14 21.07 5.15
CA PRO A 76 0.17 20.15 4.01
C PRO A 76 -0.94 20.38 2.98
N ALA A 77 -2.15 20.69 3.44
CA ALA A 77 -3.29 20.93 2.55
C ALA A 77 -3.12 22.23 1.75
N GLY A 78 -2.65 23.30 2.39
CA GLY A 78 -2.30 24.54 1.71
C GLY A 78 -1.15 24.37 0.72
N ALA A 79 -0.12 23.61 1.10
CA ALA A 79 1.03 23.31 0.25
C ALA A 79 0.62 22.52 -1.01
N ALA A 80 -0.21 21.48 -0.87
CA ALA A 80 -0.74 20.71 -1.99
C ALA A 80 -1.64 21.56 -2.88
N SER A 81 -2.60 22.30 -2.31
CA SER A 81 -3.49 23.16 -3.10
C SER A 81 -2.73 24.25 -3.88
N TYR A 82 -1.66 24.80 -3.30
CA TYR A 82 -0.80 25.75 -4.00
C TYR A 82 -0.04 25.09 -5.15
N ALA A 83 0.61 23.96 -4.91
CA ALA A 83 1.39 23.24 -5.92
C ALA A 83 0.50 22.78 -7.09
N ALA A 84 -0.65 22.20 -6.79
CA ALA A 84 -1.68 21.83 -7.76
C ALA A 84 -2.05 22.99 -8.70
N ARG A 85 -2.39 24.16 -8.15
CA ARG A 85 -2.78 25.34 -8.95
C ARG A 85 -1.66 25.84 -9.87
N GLU A 86 -0.43 25.82 -9.39
CA GLU A 86 0.72 26.23 -10.19
C GLU A 86 1.04 25.21 -11.29
N ALA A 87 0.93 23.91 -10.99
CA ALA A 87 1.10 22.82 -11.96
C ALA A 87 0.02 22.86 -13.05
N GLU A 88 -1.25 23.07 -12.69
CA GLU A 88 -2.36 23.23 -13.65
C GLU A 88 -2.14 24.42 -14.59
N ALA A 89 -1.64 25.55 -14.06
CA ALA A 89 -1.31 26.70 -14.88
C ALA A 89 -0.14 26.40 -15.84
N ALA A 90 0.92 25.75 -15.34
CA ALA A 90 2.09 25.39 -16.10
C ALA A 90 1.82 24.34 -17.19
N ALA A 91 0.87 23.43 -16.97
CA ALA A 91 0.44 22.41 -17.94
C ALA A 91 -0.11 23.02 -19.24
N THR A 92 -0.56 24.28 -19.20
CA THR A 92 -1.06 25.00 -20.40
C THR A 92 0.05 25.65 -21.24
N TRP A 93 1.29 25.67 -20.76
CA TRP A 93 2.39 26.33 -21.45
C TRP A 93 2.84 25.54 -22.67
N SER A 94 3.17 26.27 -23.74
CA SER A 94 3.70 25.67 -24.97
C SER A 94 5.23 25.72 -24.94
N ILE A 95 5.84 24.55 -24.91
CA ILE A 95 7.29 24.33 -24.96
C ILE A 95 7.61 23.15 -25.89
N ASP A 96 8.84 23.11 -26.41
CA ASP A 96 9.27 22.03 -27.31
C ASP A 96 9.54 20.71 -26.57
N LYS A 97 10.06 20.78 -25.33
CA LYS A 97 10.46 19.62 -24.52
C LYS A 97 10.68 19.97 -23.06
N VAL A 98 10.57 18.96 -22.20
CA VAL A 98 11.00 19.00 -20.80
C VAL A 98 12.32 18.22 -20.62
N HIS A 99 13.09 18.55 -19.58
CA HIS A 99 14.40 17.95 -19.32
C HIS A 99 14.36 17.11 -18.03
N LEU A 100 14.07 15.81 -18.19
CA LEU A 100 13.92 14.87 -17.07
C LEU A 100 15.27 14.22 -16.71
N SER A 101 15.32 13.56 -15.55
CA SER A 101 16.53 12.88 -15.06
C SER A 101 17.05 11.80 -16.02
N TYR A 102 16.17 11.22 -16.83
CA TYR A 102 16.49 10.20 -17.83
C TYR A 102 16.65 10.75 -19.25
N GLY A 103 16.49 12.06 -19.47
CA GLY A 103 16.67 12.71 -20.77
C GLY A 103 15.56 13.69 -21.14
N ASP A 104 15.64 14.20 -22.38
CA ASP A 104 14.61 15.07 -22.96
C ASP A 104 13.34 14.26 -23.27
N GLU A 105 12.17 14.83 -22.97
CA GLU A 105 10.88 14.18 -23.17
C GLU A 105 9.84 15.15 -23.76
N ASP A 106 8.85 14.60 -24.46
CA ASP A 106 7.70 15.34 -24.93
C ASP A 106 6.86 15.88 -23.74
N PRO A 107 6.47 17.17 -23.73
CA PRO A 107 5.74 17.74 -22.59
C PRO A 107 4.38 17.06 -22.36
N HIS A 108 3.68 16.62 -23.41
CA HIS A 108 2.41 15.92 -23.25
C HIS A 108 2.64 14.51 -22.69
N GLU A 109 3.74 13.86 -23.03
CA GLU A 109 4.12 12.60 -22.40
C GLU A 109 4.42 12.77 -20.92
N TYR A 110 5.14 13.82 -20.53
CA TYR A 110 5.38 14.14 -19.11
C TYR A 110 4.07 14.37 -18.34
N LEU A 111 3.12 15.11 -18.90
CA LEU A 111 1.80 15.32 -18.29
C LEU A 111 1.00 14.01 -18.12
N ARG A 112 1.15 13.03 -19.02
CA ARG A 112 0.51 11.70 -18.84
C ARG A 112 1.12 10.90 -17.70
N GLN A 113 2.44 10.97 -17.54
CA GLN A 113 3.13 10.33 -16.42
C GLN A 113 2.62 10.88 -15.09
N LEU A 114 2.57 12.21 -14.98
CA LEU A 114 1.99 12.87 -13.83
C LEU A 114 0.53 12.47 -13.62
N ALA A 115 -0.30 12.46 -14.65
CA ALA A 115 -1.70 12.05 -14.49
C ALA A 115 -1.85 10.63 -13.94
N ALA A 116 -1.01 9.69 -14.39
CA ALA A 116 -0.98 8.34 -13.85
C ALA A 116 -0.52 8.32 -12.38
N ASP A 117 0.54 9.06 -12.05
CA ASP A 117 1.06 9.19 -10.69
C ASP A 117 -0.03 9.69 -9.71
N HIS A 118 -0.68 10.81 -10.03
CA HIS A 118 -1.76 11.38 -9.22
C HIS A 118 -2.96 10.44 -9.09
N LEU A 119 -3.34 9.71 -10.15
CA LEU A 119 -4.47 8.77 -10.10
C LEU A 119 -4.18 7.60 -9.14
N ILE A 120 -3.01 6.98 -9.29
CA ILE A 120 -2.64 5.80 -8.50
C ILE A 120 -2.35 6.20 -7.05
N HIS A 121 -1.60 7.28 -6.81
CA HIS A 121 -1.34 7.76 -5.46
C HIS A 121 -2.54 8.43 -4.81
N GLY A 122 -3.48 8.98 -5.59
CA GLY A 122 -4.79 9.39 -5.10
C GLY A 122 -5.61 8.23 -4.56
N TRP A 123 -5.58 7.07 -5.24
CA TRP A 123 -6.15 5.85 -4.68
C TRP A 123 -5.41 5.41 -3.41
N ASP A 124 -4.07 5.37 -3.44
CA ASP A 124 -3.24 4.98 -2.28
C ASP A 124 -3.59 5.83 -1.03
N LEU A 125 -3.70 7.16 -1.20
CA LEU A 125 -4.07 8.09 -0.14
C LEU A 125 -5.48 7.83 0.37
N ALA A 126 -6.46 7.71 -0.54
CA ALA A 126 -7.85 7.53 -0.18
C ALA A 126 -8.06 6.26 0.68
N VAL A 127 -7.49 5.12 0.28
CA VAL A 127 -7.62 3.89 1.06
C VAL A 127 -6.86 3.94 2.38
N ALA A 128 -5.72 4.64 2.44
CA ALA A 128 -4.93 4.80 3.67
C ALA A 128 -5.70 5.58 4.76
N ILE A 129 -6.46 6.60 4.38
CA ILE A 129 -7.23 7.45 5.31
C ILE A 129 -8.68 6.98 5.50
N GLY A 130 -9.11 5.95 4.76
CA GLY A 130 -10.49 5.44 4.77
C GLY A 130 -11.49 6.35 4.04
N ALA A 131 -11.01 7.22 3.14
CA ALA A 131 -11.85 7.99 2.23
C ALA A 131 -12.31 7.11 1.05
N LEU A 132 -13.32 7.58 0.31
CA LEU A 132 -13.77 6.91 -0.91
C LEU A 132 -12.79 7.19 -2.05
N PRO A 133 -12.20 6.17 -2.69
CA PRO A 133 -11.33 6.39 -3.84
C PRO A 133 -12.10 7.00 -5.01
N ARG A 134 -11.50 8.02 -5.63
CA ARG A 134 -12.09 8.77 -6.74
C ARG A 134 -11.43 8.35 -8.05
N MET A 135 -11.78 7.15 -8.53
CA MET A 135 -11.28 6.55 -9.77
C MET A 135 -12.26 6.83 -10.92
N ASP A 136 -12.17 8.02 -11.53
CA ASP A 136 -13.05 8.41 -12.62
C ASP A 136 -12.89 7.48 -13.84
N PRO A 137 -13.97 6.83 -14.34
CA PRO A 137 -13.85 5.84 -15.41
C PRO A 137 -13.17 6.36 -16.68
N GLU A 138 -13.42 7.62 -17.07
CA GLU A 138 -12.78 8.18 -18.29
C GLU A 138 -11.28 8.39 -18.08
N VAL A 139 -10.88 8.80 -16.88
CA VAL A 139 -9.45 8.99 -16.51
C VAL A 139 -8.76 7.63 -16.40
N VAL A 140 -9.43 6.64 -15.79
CA VAL A 140 -8.94 5.25 -15.69
C VAL A 140 -8.68 4.67 -17.07
N ASP A 141 -9.63 4.80 -18.01
CA ASP A 141 -9.48 4.27 -19.36
C ASP A 141 -8.29 4.91 -20.10
N GLU A 142 -8.13 6.24 -20.01
CA GLU A 142 -7.02 6.96 -20.66
C GLU A 142 -5.66 6.58 -20.06
N VAL A 143 -5.56 6.45 -18.73
CA VAL A 143 -4.33 6.04 -18.06
C VAL A 143 -4.02 4.57 -18.36
N ALA A 144 -5.03 3.69 -18.40
CA ALA A 144 -4.86 2.28 -18.73
C ALA A 144 -4.32 2.08 -20.16
N ASP A 145 -4.90 2.78 -21.15
CA ASP A 145 -4.48 2.71 -22.55
C ASP A 145 -3.04 3.23 -22.77
N TRP A 146 -2.64 4.24 -21.99
CA TRP A 146 -1.27 4.74 -21.97
C TRP A 146 -0.33 3.75 -21.28
N PHE A 147 -0.71 3.27 -20.09
CA PHE A 147 0.14 2.44 -19.24
C PHE A 147 0.39 1.05 -19.82
N ALA A 148 -0.57 0.46 -20.53
CA ALA A 148 -0.41 -0.84 -21.19
C ALA A 148 0.79 -0.91 -22.15
N LYS A 149 1.26 0.24 -22.66
CA LYS A 149 2.43 0.34 -23.56
C LYS A 149 3.75 0.53 -22.81
N ARG A 150 3.68 0.79 -21.50
CA ARG A 150 4.80 1.22 -20.63
C ARG A 150 5.01 0.32 -19.42
N GLU A 151 4.05 -0.54 -19.11
CA GLU A 151 4.08 -1.43 -17.95
C GLU A 151 5.40 -2.19 -17.82
N GLU A 152 5.87 -2.84 -18.91
CA GLU A 152 7.13 -3.59 -18.91
C GLU A 152 8.32 -2.69 -18.56
N LEU A 153 8.38 -1.47 -19.10
CA LEU A 153 9.44 -0.52 -18.81
C LEU A 153 9.44 -0.15 -17.33
N TYR A 154 8.31 0.34 -16.81
CA TYR A 154 8.16 0.76 -15.41
C TYR A 154 8.51 -0.36 -14.44
N ARG A 155 8.05 -1.57 -14.75
CA ARG A 155 8.34 -2.77 -13.97
C ARG A 155 9.82 -3.16 -14.03
N SER A 156 10.44 -3.10 -15.20
CA SER A 156 11.86 -3.50 -15.40
C SER A 156 12.85 -2.59 -14.67
N VAL A 157 12.50 -1.32 -14.48
CA VAL A 157 13.31 -0.34 -13.73
C VAL A 157 12.95 -0.29 -12.24
N GLY A 158 12.02 -1.12 -11.79
CA GLY A 158 11.64 -1.24 -10.37
C GLY A 158 10.76 -0.11 -9.84
N MET A 159 10.11 0.67 -10.70
CA MET A 159 9.20 1.76 -10.26
C MET A 159 7.87 1.23 -9.70
N ILE A 160 7.48 0.00 -10.05
CA ILE A 160 6.20 -0.60 -9.63
C ILE A 160 6.38 -2.06 -9.18
N GLY A 161 5.53 -2.49 -8.23
CA GLY A 161 5.45 -3.88 -7.76
C GLY A 161 4.78 -4.79 -8.79
N ASN A 162 4.86 -6.12 -8.62
CA ASN A 162 4.38 -7.14 -9.56
C ASN A 162 2.92 -6.96 -10.04
N HIS A 163 2.65 -7.32 -11.30
CA HIS A 163 1.28 -7.36 -11.82
C HIS A 163 0.46 -8.38 -11.02
N LEU A 164 -0.70 -7.97 -10.52
CA LEU A 164 -1.60 -8.85 -9.78
C LEU A 164 -2.71 -9.38 -10.68
N GLU A 165 -2.96 -10.69 -10.64
CA GLU A 165 -4.02 -11.31 -11.44
C GLU A 165 -5.37 -11.34 -10.69
N GLY A 166 -6.46 -11.52 -11.44
CA GLY A 166 -7.79 -11.80 -10.87
C GLY A 166 -8.70 -10.58 -10.69
N PHE A 167 -8.27 -9.40 -11.12
CA PHE A 167 -9.08 -8.18 -11.15
C PHE A 167 -9.70 -7.96 -12.53
N THR A 168 -11.01 -7.69 -12.56
CA THR A 168 -11.77 -7.52 -13.81
C THR A 168 -12.50 -6.18 -13.93
N ASP A 169 -12.71 -5.49 -12.80
CA ASP A 169 -13.16 -4.09 -12.85
C ASP A 169 -12.03 -3.23 -13.44
N PRO A 170 -12.33 -2.28 -14.36
CA PRO A 170 -11.28 -1.49 -15.02
C PRO A 170 -10.36 -0.73 -14.06
N ALA A 171 -10.89 -0.15 -12.98
CA ALA A 171 -10.08 0.58 -12.00
C ALA A 171 -9.19 -0.38 -11.22
N ASP A 172 -9.74 -1.51 -10.76
CA ASP A 172 -8.98 -2.53 -10.03
C ASP A 172 -7.90 -3.17 -10.91
N ALA A 173 -8.20 -3.42 -12.19
CA ALA A 173 -7.24 -3.96 -13.16
C ALA A 173 -6.09 -2.97 -13.43
N LEU A 174 -6.40 -1.67 -13.51
CA LEU A 174 -5.37 -0.63 -13.63
C LEU A 174 -4.47 -0.62 -12.39
N LEU A 175 -5.05 -0.60 -11.18
CA LEU A 175 -4.31 -0.67 -9.92
C LEU A 175 -3.40 -1.91 -9.87
N ALA A 176 -3.94 -3.07 -10.25
CA ALA A 176 -3.21 -4.32 -10.31
C ALA A 176 -2.03 -4.29 -11.29
N ALA A 177 -2.17 -3.60 -12.43
CA ALA A 177 -1.07 -3.39 -13.37
C ALA A 177 0.05 -2.52 -12.77
N PHE A 178 -0.29 -1.52 -11.95
CA PHE A 178 0.67 -0.73 -11.15
C PHE A 178 1.18 -1.48 -9.90
N GLY A 179 0.76 -2.73 -9.69
CA GLY A 179 1.16 -3.55 -8.56
C GLY A 179 0.48 -3.19 -7.25
N ARG A 180 -0.72 -2.60 -7.32
CA ARG A 180 -1.57 -2.33 -6.18
C ARG A 180 -2.66 -3.38 -6.07
N ASP A 181 -2.79 -3.97 -4.88
CA ASP A 181 -3.91 -4.86 -4.59
C ASP A 181 -5.13 -4.00 -4.24
N ALA A 182 -6.13 -3.97 -5.13
CA ALA A 182 -7.34 -3.18 -4.91
C ALA A 182 -8.13 -3.57 -3.65
N ARG A 183 -7.80 -4.71 -3.02
CA ARG A 183 -8.38 -5.18 -1.75
C ARG A 183 -7.59 -4.69 -0.52
N TRP A 184 -6.52 -3.93 -0.72
CA TRP A 184 -5.70 -3.40 0.36
C TRP A 184 -6.54 -2.54 1.31
N THR A 185 -6.23 -2.61 2.60
CA THR A 185 -6.78 -1.74 3.63
C THR A 185 -5.68 -1.35 4.61
N PRO A 186 -5.87 -0.33 5.47
CA PRO A 186 -4.91 0.04 6.51
C PRO A 186 -4.57 -1.10 7.49
N ALA A 187 -5.39 -2.15 7.51
CA ALA A 187 -5.18 -3.36 8.29
C ALA A 187 -4.20 -4.36 7.64
N THR A 188 -3.95 -4.27 6.33
CA THR A 188 -3.08 -5.20 5.60
C THR A 188 -1.66 -5.30 6.21
N PRO A 189 -0.96 -4.17 6.50
CA PRO A 189 0.39 -4.23 7.07
C PRO A 189 0.45 -4.90 8.45
N VAL A 190 -0.63 -4.82 9.23
CA VAL A 190 -0.73 -5.49 10.55
C VAL A 190 -0.70 -7.01 10.38
N LEU A 191 -1.44 -7.53 9.38
CA LEU A 191 -1.50 -8.96 9.10
C LEU A 191 -0.19 -9.49 8.51
N GLU A 192 0.42 -8.75 7.60
CA GLU A 192 1.72 -9.10 7.01
C GLU A 192 2.80 -9.17 8.08
N ARG A 193 2.88 -8.14 8.94
CA ARG A 193 3.86 -8.09 10.04
C ARG A 193 3.59 -9.18 11.08
N PHE A 194 2.33 -9.49 11.36
CA PHE A 194 1.98 -10.58 12.26
C PHE A 194 2.39 -11.94 11.68
N GLY A 195 2.14 -12.18 10.40
CA GLY A 195 2.56 -13.40 9.70
C GLY A 195 4.08 -13.58 9.71
N ALA A 196 4.83 -12.52 9.38
CA ALA A 196 6.29 -12.53 9.41
C ALA A 196 6.83 -12.80 10.82
N ALA A 197 6.27 -12.15 11.84
CA ALA A 197 6.66 -12.39 13.23
C ALA A 197 6.39 -13.84 13.67
N PHE A 198 5.31 -14.46 13.20
CA PHE A 198 5.02 -15.86 13.45
C PHE A 198 6.00 -16.81 12.75
N ASP A 199 6.38 -16.49 11.51
CA ASP A 199 7.36 -17.28 10.76
C ASP A 199 8.75 -17.22 11.40
N GLU A 200 9.16 -16.04 11.85
CA GLU A 200 10.46 -15.80 12.50
C GLU A 200 10.50 -16.26 13.96
N GLY A 201 9.36 -16.61 14.55
CA GLY A 201 9.23 -16.91 15.98
C GLY A 201 9.41 -15.69 16.89
N ASP A 202 9.23 -14.47 16.35
CA ASP A 202 9.29 -13.22 17.11
C ASP A 202 8.00 -12.98 17.89
N LEU A 203 7.94 -13.61 19.07
CA LEU A 203 6.80 -13.50 19.98
C LEU A 203 6.54 -12.06 20.45
N GLU A 204 7.58 -11.23 20.61
CA GLU A 204 7.38 -9.86 21.08
C GLU A 204 6.69 -9.01 20.02
N THR A 205 7.14 -9.09 18.76
CA THR A 205 6.46 -8.41 17.67
C THR A 205 5.04 -8.94 17.48
N ALA A 206 4.84 -10.25 17.48
CA ALA A 206 3.51 -10.85 17.37
C ALA A 206 2.55 -10.35 18.48
N MET A 207 3.02 -10.31 19.74
CA MET A 207 2.22 -9.83 20.86
C MET A 207 2.00 -8.30 20.84
N SER A 208 2.87 -7.52 20.20
CA SER A 208 2.65 -6.06 20.07
C SER A 208 1.48 -5.72 19.13
N LEU A 209 1.16 -6.63 18.21
CA LEU A 209 0.13 -6.48 17.15
C LEU A 209 -1.25 -7.00 17.55
N VAL A 210 -1.39 -7.56 18.76
CA VAL A 210 -2.68 -8.03 19.28
C VAL A 210 -3.22 -7.10 20.37
N THR A 211 -4.54 -7.11 20.57
CA THR A 211 -5.16 -6.36 21.67
C THR A 211 -4.90 -7.04 23.02
N ASP A 212 -4.95 -6.27 24.11
CA ASP A 212 -4.76 -6.80 25.47
C ASP A 212 -5.82 -7.86 25.84
N ASP A 213 -7.01 -7.75 25.26
CA ASP A 213 -8.16 -8.64 25.43
C ASP A 213 -8.31 -9.69 24.32
N ILE A 214 -7.24 -10.01 23.57
CA ILE A 214 -7.32 -10.95 22.45
C ILE A 214 -7.94 -12.29 22.83
N VAL A 215 -8.77 -12.83 21.93
CA VAL A 215 -9.26 -14.22 21.99
C VAL A 215 -8.52 -15.07 20.97
N PHE A 216 -7.92 -16.18 21.41
CA PHE A 216 -7.30 -17.17 20.54
C PHE A 216 -7.96 -18.53 20.70
N GLU A 217 -8.38 -19.14 19.59
CA GLU A 217 -8.79 -20.54 19.52
C GLU A 217 -7.74 -21.36 18.75
N SER A 218 -7.07 -22.27 19.46
CA SER A 218 -6.07 -23.17 18.90
C SER A 218 -6.71 -24.38 18.22
N THR A 219 -5.95 -25.11 17.41
CA THR A 219 -6.42 -26.32 16.71
C THR A 219 -6.41 -27.57 17.58
N SER A 220 -5.84 -27.51 18.78
CA SER A 220 -5.64 -28.64 19.68
C SER A 220 -5.99 -28.29 21.13
N PRO A 221 -6.55 -29.23 21.91
CA PRO A 221 -6.89 -30.61 21.52
C PRO A 221 -8.19 -30.70 20.70
N ALA A 222 -8.26 -31.70 19.82
CA ALA A 222 -9.51 -32.04 19.14
C ALA A 222 -10.60 -32.46 20.16
N PRO A 223 -11.90 -32.23 19.87
CA PRO A 223 -12.45 -31.71 18.61
C PRO A 223 -12.63 -30.19 18.56
N ASN A 224 -12.53 -29.50 19.70
CA ASN A 224 -12.92 -28.09 19.81
C ASN A 224 -11.75 -27.11 19.84
N GLY A 225 -10.51 -27.60 19.99
CA GLY A 225 -9.38 -26.74 20.27
C GLY A 225 -9.36 -26.26 21.72
N GLY A 226 -8.30 -25.50 22.06
CA GLY A 226 -8.20 -24.74 23.29
C GLY A 226 -8.59 -23.29 23.05
N ARG A 227 -9.29 -22.67 24.00
CA ARG A 227 -9.67 -21.26 23.93
C ARG A 227 -8.97 -20.47 25.02
N PHE A 228 -8.34 -19.37 24.64
CA PHE A 228 -7.49 -18.53 25.50
C PHE A 228 -7.92 -17.07 25.36
N GLU A 229 -8.06 -16.38 26.49
CA GLU A 229 -8.51 -14.98 26.54
C GLU A 229 -7.49 -14.11 27.27
N GLY A 230 -7.18 -12.97 26.68
CA GLY A 230 -6.22 -12.01 27.19
C GLY A 230 -4.78 -12.28 26.75
N ALA A 231 -4.02 -11.21 26.59
CA ALA A 231 -2.66 -11.24 26.05
C ALA A 231 -1.73 -12.20 26.81
N ASP A 232 -1.82 -12.27 28.15
CA ASP A 232 -0.97 -13.15 28.96
C ASP A 232 -1.24 -14.64 28.68
N ALA A 233 -2.52 -15.03 28.55
CA ALA A 233 -2.90 -16.40 28.29
C ALA A 233 -2.48 -16.82 26.87
N VAL A 234 -2.69 -15.94 25.89
CA VAL A 234 -2.29 -16.17 24.50
C VAL A 234 -0.77 -16.24 24.36
N ARG A 235 -0.02 -15.32 24.99
CA ARG A 235 1.44 -15.33 25.04
C ARG A 235 1.99 -16.65 25.57
N ALA A 236 1.42 -17.18 26.66
CA ALA A 236 1.88 -18.43 27.25
C ALA A 236 1.77 -19.60 26.26
N VAL A 237 0.68 -19.68 25.50
CA VAL A 237 0.45 -20.74 24.51
C VAL A 237 1.36 -20.60 23.31
N TRP A 238 1.52 -19.39 22.76
CA TRP A 238 2.39 -19.17 21.60
C TRP A 238 3.87 -19.35 21.96
N ALA A 239 4.30 -18.98 23.17
CA ALA A 239 5.64 -19.26 23.65
C ALA A 239 5.94 -20.76 23.64
N THR A 240 5.01 -21.60 24.12
CA THR A 240 5.14 -23.06 24.04
C THR A 240 5.25 -23.55 22.61
N LEU A 241 4.39 -23.07 21.70
CA LEU A 241 4.44 -23.43 20.28
C LEU A 241 5.81 -23.18 19.65
N PHE A 242 6.40 -22.00 19.90
CA PHE A 242 7.71 -21.63 19.35
C PHE A 242 8.87 -22.40 19.98
N THR A 243 8.73 -22.82 21.24
CA THR A 243 9.80 -23.57 21.94
C THR A 243 9.81 -25.05 21.56
N ASP A 244 8.63 -25.64 21.33
CA ASP A 244 8.46 -27.08 21.15
C ASP A 244 8.68 -27.56 19.70
N THR A 245 8.80 -26.64 18.74
CA THR A 245 8.93 -26.98 17.31
C THR A 245 10.35 -26.81 16.80
N VAL A 246 10.88 -27.81 16.10
CA VAL A 246 12.18 -27.75 15.43
C VAL A 246 12.02 -27.23 14.00
N GLU A 247 12.76 -26.18 13.65
CA GLU A 247 12.71 -25.51 12.33
C GLU A 247 11.26 -25.18 11.86
N PRO A 248 10.46 -24.46 12.68
CA PRO A 248 9.14 -24.02 12.26
C PRO A 248 9.24 -23.06 11.07
N HIS A 249 8.29 -23.16 10.14
CA HIS A 249 8.11 -22.20 9.06
C HIS A 249 6.61 -22.04 8.75
N PHE A 250 6.13 -20.81 8.80
CA PHE A 250 4.79 -20.39 8.44
C PHE A 250 4.82 -19.61 7.12
N GLU A 251 4.29 -20.21 6.08
CA GLU A 251 4.10 -19.57 4.77
C GLU A 251 2.65 -19.06 4.68
N THR A 252 2.46 -17.75 4.52
CA THR A 252 1.14 -17.19 4.19
C THR A 252 0.85 -17.45 2.71
N GLU A 253 -0.22 -18.19 2.42
CA GLU A 253 -0.62 -18.51 1.05
C GLU A 253 -1.57 -17.47 0.46
N GLU A 254 -2.45 -16.88 1.28
CA GLU A 254 -3.46 -15.93 0.85
C GLU A 254 -4.01 -15.15 2.06
N THR A 255 -4.25 -13.85 1.89
CA THR A 255 -4.95 -13.00 2.85
C THR A 255 -6.13 -12.33 2.17
N VAL A 256 -7.31 -12.43 2.78
CA VAL A 256 -8.53 -11.75 2.33
C VAL A 256 -9.08 -10.92 3.49
N LEU A 257 -9.25 -9.61 3.29
CA LEU A 257 -9.90 -8.73 4.26
C LEU A 257 -11.34 -8.44 3.86
N LEU A 258 -12.21 -8.38 4.87
CA LEU A 258 -13.64 -8.16 4.76
C LEU A 258 -14.09 -7.28 5.94
N GLY A 259 -13.92 -5.97 5.81
CA GLY A 259 -14.17 -5.03 6.91
C GLY A 259 -13.22 -5.26 8.08
N ASP A 260 -13.76 -5.52 9.28
CA ASP A 260 -12.99 -5.82 10.49
C ASP A 260 -12.54 -7.30 10.57
N ARG A 261 -12.78 -8.09 9.53
CA ARG A 261 -12.41 -9.51 9.47
C ARG A 261 -11.31 -9.75 8.46
N ALA A 262 -10.45 -10.72 8.76
CA ALA A 262 -9.52 -11.27 7.79
C ALA A 262 -9.55 -12.79 7.79
N VAL A 263 -9.33 -13.38 6.63
CA VAL A 263 -9.12 -14.82 6.45
C VAL A 263 -7.72 -15.00 5.89
N VAL A 264 -6.87 -15.68 6.65
CA VAL A 264 -5.47 -15.93 6.29
C VAL A 264 -5.27 -17.42 6.10
N ARG A 265 -5.01 -17.84 4.87
CA ARG A 265 -4.59 -19.21 4.60
C ARG A 265 -3.09 -19.33 4.73
N TRP A 266 -2.65 -20.42 5.32
CA TRP A 266 -1.25 -20.63 5.60
C TRP A 266 -0.86 -22.10 5.50
N ARG A 267 0.44 -22.33 5.34
CA ARG A 267 1.09 -23.62 5.46
C ARG A 267 2.12 -23.56 6.58
N TYR A 268 1.96 -24.43 7.56
CA TYR A 268 2.92 -24.60 8.65
C TYR A 268 3.74 -25.85 8.41
N SER A 269 5.07 -25.74 8.47
CA SER A 269 5.99 -26.87 8.33
C SER A 269 7.02 -26.90 9.44
N TRP A 270 7.49 -28.11 9.77
CA TRP A 270 8.46 -28.35 10.83
C TRP A 270 9.32 -29.57 10.53
N ARG A 271 10.42 -29.73 11.26
CA ARG A 271 11.27 -30.92 11.24
C ARG A 271 10.85 -31.89 12.34
N GLU A 272 10.58 -33.14 11.96
CA GLU A 272 10.31 -34.21 12.91
C GLU A 272 11.60 -34.77 13.53
N PRO A 273 11.53 -35.47 14.68
CA PRO A 273 12.69 -36.15 15.25
C PRO A 273 13.36 -37.17 14.32
N SER A 274 12.62 -37.71 13.33
CA SER A 274 13.17 -38.58 12.27
C SER A 274 14.11 -37.84 11.31
N GLY A 275 14.03 -36.50 11.26
CA GLY A 275 14.70 -35.64 10.30
C GLY A 275 13.83 -35.26 9.09
N ASP A 276 12.66 -35.87 8.91
CA ASP A 276 11.75 -35.56 7.81
C ASP A 276 11.04 -34.20 8.01
N ARG A 277 10.63 -33.56 6.92
CA ARG A 277 9.76 -32.36 6.99
C ARG A 277 8.30 -32.76 6.94
N ALA A 278 7.58 -32.46 8.00
CA ALA A 278 6.13 -32.54 8.05
C ALA A 278 5.52 -31.15 7.80
N HIS A 279 4.25 -31.13 7.40
CA HIS A 279 3.50 -29.89 7.24
C HIS A 279 2.01 -30.10 7.43
N VAL A 280 1.31 -29.02 7.77
CA VAL A 280 -0.14 -28.94 7.77
C VAL A 280 -0.56 -27.63 7.11
N ARG A 281 -1.72 -27.63 6.46
CA ARG A 281 -2.33 -26.42 5.92
C ARG A 281 -3.49 -26.01 6.79
N GLY A 282 -3.66 -24.72 6.98
CA GLY A 282 -4.69 -24.17 7.84
C GLY A 282 -5.24 -22.85 7.33
N VAL A 283 -6.19 -22.35 8.10
CA VAL A 283 -6.78 -21.04 7.92
C VAL A 283 -7.00 -20.42 9.28
N ASP A 284 -6.66 -19.15 9.39
CA ASP A 284 -7.02 -18.31 10.51
C ASP A 284 -8.16 -17.38 10.11
N VAL A 285 -9.20 -17.32 10.94
CA VAL A 285 -10.24 -16.29 10.87
C VAL A 285 -9.94 -15.27 11.95
N LEU A 286 -9.61 -14.05 11.54
CA LEU A 286 -9.16 -12.98 12.41
C LEU A 286 -10.24 -11.90 12.58
N ARG A 287 -10.27 -11.24 13.74
CA ARG A 287 -10.91 -9.93 13.92
C ARG A 287 -9.85 -8.87 14.14
N LEU A 288 -9.99 -7.72 13.49
CA LEU A 288 -9.20 -6.54 13.72
C LEU A 288 -10.00 -5.49 14.48
N ARG A 289 -9.34 -4.77 15.36
CA ARG A 289 -9.90 -3.63 16.10
C ARG A 289 -8.78 -2.66 16.40
N ASP A 290 -8.97 -1.39 16.04
CA ASP A 290 -8.03 -0.30 16.30
C ASP A 290 -6.58 -0.61 15.85
N GLY A 291 -6.45 -1.16 14.63
CA GLY A 291 -5.14 -1.50 14.04
C GLY A 291 -4.45 -2.72 14.67
N LYS A 292 -5.17 -3.53 15.45
CA LYS A 292 -4.64 -4.73 16.11
C LYS A 292 -5.54 -5.94 15.91
N ILE A 293 -4.97 -7.14 16.06
CA ILE A 293 -5.71 -8.40 16.04
C ILE A 293 -6.38 -8.61 17.40
N ALA A 294 -7.71 -8.64 17.43
CA ALA A 294 -8.52 -8.85 18.62
C ALA A 294 -9.03 -10.28 18.76
N GLU A 295 -9.05 -11.05 17.67
CA GLU A 295 -9.48 -12.44 17.68
C GLU A 295 -8.69 -13.23 16.64
N LYS A 296 -8.27 -14.46 16.98
CA LYS A 296 -7.65 -15.41 16.06
C LYS A 296 -8.26 -16.79 16.26
N LEU A 297 -9.01 -17.27 15.28
CA LEU A 297 -9.63 -18.60 15.30
C LEU A 297 -8.92 -19.49 14.28
N SER A 298 -8.17 -20.49 14.75
CA SER A 298 -7.33 -21.33 13.90
C SER A 298 -7.97 -22.67 13.56
N TYR A 299 -8.00 -23.01 12.27
CA TYR A 299 -8.49 -24.28 11.74
C TYR A 299 -7.42 -24.93 10.86
N VAL A 300 -7.37 -26.27 10.82
CA VAL A 300 -6.40 -27.03 10.01
C VAL A 300 -7.06 -28.12 9.20
N LYS A 301 -6.42 -28.54 8.11
CA LYS A 301 -6.72 -29.80 7.43
C LYS A 301 -6.45 -30.95 8.41
N GLY A 302 -7.49 -31.74 8.68
CA GLY A 302 -7.43 -32.96 9.49
C GLY A 302 -7.13 -34.21 8.67
#